data_AF-A0A0M3J8S7-F1
#
_entry.id   AF-A0A0M3J8S7-F1
#
_cell.length_a   1.000
_cell.length_b   1.000
_cell.length_c   1.000
_cell.angle_alpha   90.00
_cell.angle_beta   90.00
_cell.angle_gamma   90.00
#
_symmetry.space_group_name_H-M   'P 1'
#
loop_
_entity.id
_entity.type
_entity.pdbx_description
1 polymer ?
#
loop_
_entity_poly.entity_id
_entity_poly.type
_entity_poly.pdbx_seq_one_letter_code
_entity_poly.pdbx_strand_id
1 'polypeptide(L)'
;MLRSFVTDAELGQALALTSNSPYLLTTHYSIRHQLSGIFPESQCSVFGYPHQDPQLWMIIRRNKFTRTQVFMTSRTQLFVNEQDIDTFLMLAMPYLLELSEFAARILGIQLSKYSFNQSLVHL
;
A
#
# COMPACT_ATOMS: atom_id res chain seq x y z
N MET A 1 -5.60 -9.11 4.92
CA MET A 1 -4.13 -9.22 4.86
C MET A 1 -3.59 -8.24 3.82
N LEU A 2 -2.42 -7.65 4.07
CA LEU A 2 -1.72 -6.80 3.09
C LEU A 2 -1.11 -7.67 1.99
N ARG A 3 -1.16 -7.22 0.74
CA ARG A 3 -0.40 -7.80 -0.36
C ARG A 3 0.78 -6.89 -0.70
N SER A 4 1.97 -7.45 -0.79
CA SER A 4 3.13 -6.79 -1.38
C SER A 4 3.23 -7.18 -2.86
N PHE A 5 3.52 -6.20 -3.73
CA PHE A 5 3.77 -6.43 -5.15
C PHE A 5 5.26 -6.22 -5.41
N VAL A 6 5.98 -7.29 -5.71
CA VAL A 6 7.46 -7.29 -5.70
C VAL A 6 8.02 -7.51 -7.10
N THR A 7 7.47 -8.47 -7.84
CA THR A 7 7.93 -8.79 -9.20
C THR A 7 7.35 -7.84 -10.23
N ASP A 8 8.00 -7.69 -11.40
CA ASP A 8 7.47 -6.87 -12.50
C ASP A 8 6.09 -7.34 -12.96
N ALA A 9 5.82 -8.64 -12.92
CA ALA A 9 4.51 -9.20 -13.24
C ALA A 9 3.43 -8.77 -12.23
N GLU A 10 3.76 -8.79 -10.93
CA GLU A 10 2.87 -8.30 -9.87
C GLU A 10 2.67 -6.80 -9.94
N LEU A 11 3.73 -6.04 -10.21
CA LEU A 11 3.64 -4.61 -10.46
C LEU A 11 2.79 -4.30 -11.69
N GLY A 12 2.85 -5.12 -12.75
CA GLY A 12 1.94 -5.04 -13.89
C GLY A 12 0.47 -5.25 -13.50
N GLN A 13 0.19 -6.20 -12.61
CA GLN A 13 -1.16 -6.39 -12.05
C GLN A 13 -1.59 -5.16 -11.23
N ALA A 14 -0.73 -4.65 -10.36
CA ALA A 14 -1.01 -3.45 -9.57
C ALA A 14 -1.25 -2.22 -10.46
N LEU A 15 -0.51 -2.09 -11.56
CA LEU A 15 -0.70 -1.03 -12.54
C LEU A 15 -2.10 -1.10 -13.17
N ALA A 16 -2.53 -2.30 -13.58
CA ALA A 16 -3.87 -2.51 -14.14
C ALA A 16 -4.97 -2.17 -13.12
N LEU A 17 -4.84 -2.63 -11.88
CA LEU A 17 -5.80 -2.35 -10.79
C LEU A 17 -5.93 -0.85 -10.46
N THR A 18 -4.90 -0.05 -10.76
CA THR A 18 -4.86 1.39 -10.47
C THR A 18 -5.19 2.27 -11.68
N SER A 19 -5.34 1.69 -12.89
CA SER A 19 -5.43 2.43 -14.16
C SER A 19 -6.72 3.22 -14.38
N ASN A 20 -7.82 2.85 -13.70
CA ASN A 20 -9.15 3.42 -13.95
C ASN A 20 -9.71 4.24 -12.78
N SER A 21 -8.86 4.68 -11.86
CA SER A 21 -9.29 5.48 -10.71
C SER A 21 -8.56 6.82 -10.65
N PRO A 22 -9.28 7.96 -10.78
CA PRO A 22 -8.65 9.28 -10.66
C PRO A 22 -8.05 9.51 -9.27
N TYR A 23 -8.54 8.81 -8.24
CA TYR A 23 -8.05 8.91 -6.88
C TYR A 23 -6.71 8.21 -6.66
N LEU A 24 -6.37 7.24 -7.53
CA LEU A 24 -5.16 6.42 -7.44
C LEU A 24 -4.04 6.86 -8.39
N LEU A 25 -4.19 8.02 -9.06
CA LEU A 25 -3.21 8.52 -10.04
C LEU A 25 -1.78 8.53 -9.49
N THR A 26 -1.58 9.05 -8.28
CA THR A 26 -0.24 9.14 -7.67
C THR A 26 0.38 7.75 -7.50
N THR A 27 -0.41 6.75 -7.12
CA THR A 27 0.01 5.34 -7.01
C THR A 27 0.30 4.75 -8.38
N HIS A 28 -0.64 4.90 -9.32
CA HIS A 28 -0.51 4.42 -10.70
C HIS A 28 0.79 4.92 -11.35
N TYR A 29 1.08 6.22 -11.26
CA TYR A 29 2.25 6.80 -11.89
C TYR A 29 3.57 6.24 -11.39
N SER A 30 3.65 5.74 -10.16
CA SER A 30 4.93 5.21 -9.68
C SER A 30 5.08 3.73 -9.75
N ILE A 31 3.98 3.00 -9.80
CA ILE A 31 4.07 1.65 -10.35
C ILE A 31 4.59 1.75 -11.79
N ARG A 32 4.05 2.70 -12.58
CA ARG A 32 4.53 2.96 -13.94
C ARG A 32 6.00 3.39 -14.00
N HIS A 33 6.42 4.35 -13.18
CA HIS A 33 7.82 4.82 -13.16
C HIS A 33 8.79 3.73 -12.69
N GLN A 34 8.37 2.86 -11.76
CA GLN A 34 9.13 1.69 -11.32
C GLN A 34 9.35 0.73 -12.49
N LEU A 35 8.27 0.35 -13.18
CA LEU A 35 8.35 -0.54 -14.36
C LEU A 35 9.13 0.09 -15.52
N SER A 36 9.15 1.41 -15.63
CA SER A 36 9.88 2.13 -16.68
C SER A 36 11.36 2.37 -16.34
N GLY A 37 11.83 1.96 -15.15
CA GLY A 37 13.21 2.18 -14.73
C GLY A 37 13.58 3.64 -14.46
N ILE A 38 12.59 4.50 -14.18
CA ILE A 38 12.81 5.95 -14.01
C ILE A 38 13.29 6.29 -12.58
N PHE A 39 13.05 5.43 -11.58
CA PHE A 39 13.49 5.68 -10.21
C PHE A 39 15.00 5.42 -10.05
N PRO A 40 15.79 6.44 -9.65
CA PRO A 40 17.26 6.42 -9.81
C PRO A 40 18.03 5.77 -8.65
N GLU A 41 17.39 5.24 -7.61
CA GLU A 41 18.11 4.79 -6.41
C GLU A 41 17.61 3.48 -5.80
N SER A 42 16.31 3.32 -5.59
CA SER A 42 15.76 2.06 -5.08
C SER A 42 14.42 1.71 -5.71
N GLN A 43 14.09 0.42 -5.65
CA GLN A 43 12.77 -0.06 -6.04
C GLN A 43 11.69 0.59 -5.17
N CYS A 44 10.59 0.97 -5.81
CA CYS A 44 9.36 1.39 -5.16
C CYS A 44 8.72 0.19 -4.47
N SER A 45 8.45 0.29 -3.16
CA SER A 45 7.65 -0.72 -2.46
C SER A 45 6.17 -0.40 -2.62
N VAL A 46 5.42 -1.39 -3.13
CA VAL A 46 4.01 -1.25 -3.47
C VAL A 46 3.21 -2.24 -2.65
N PHE A 47 2.22 -1.73 -1.92
CA PHE A 47 1.34 -2.55 -1.09
C PHE A 47 -0.12 -2.24 -1.37
N GLY A 48 -0.96 -3.27 -1.28
CA GLY A 48 -2.40 -3.17 -1.48
C GLY A 48 -3.19 -3.90 -0.39
N TYR A 49 -4.27 -3.29 0.08
CA TYR A 49 -5.19 -3.86 1.05
C TYR A 49 -6.66 -3.62 0.64
N PRO A 50 -7.54 -4.62 0.79
CA PRO A 50 -7.25 -6.03 1.12
C PRO A 50 -6.55 -6.79 -0.02
N HIS A 51 -5.88 -7.91 0.28
CA HIS A 51 -5.06 -8.67 -0.68
C HIS A 51 -5.78 -9.02 -2.01
N GLN A 52 -7.05 -9.44 -1.95
CA GLN A 52 -7.80 -9.94 -3.12
C GLN A 52 -8.29 -8.80 -4.02
N ASP A 53 -8.72 -7.69 -3.43
CA ASP A 53 -9.27 -6.53 -4.13
C ASP A 53 -8.80 -5.23 -3.43
N PRO A 54 -7.58 -4.74 -3.74
CA PRO A 54 -7.01 -3.62 -3.02
C PRO A 54 -7.78 -2.30 -3.21
N GLN A 55 -8.31 -1.77 -2.11
CA GLN A 55 -9.01 -0.48 -2.05
C GLN A 55 -8.15 0.63 -1.45
N LEU A 56 -7.14 0.24 -0.66
CA LEU A 56 -6.11 1.10 -0.12
C LEU A 56 -4.75 0.66 -0.69
N TRP A 57 -3.99 1.66 -1.12
CA TRP A 57 -2.65 1.47 -1.62
C TRP A 57 -1.67 2.23 -0.75
N MET A 58 -0.53 1.61 -0.47
CA MET A 58 0.57 2.26 0.22
C MET A 58 1.81 2.17 -0.67
N ILE A 59 2.49 3.29 -0.80
CA ILE A 59 3.67 3.41 -1.66
C ILE A 59 4.82 4.01 -0.86
N ILE A 60 5.97 3.32 -0.91
CA ILE A 60 7.24 3.81 -0.38
C ILE A 60 8.20 3.98 -1.55
N ARG A 61 8.70 5.20 -1.75
CA ARG A 61 9.66 5.51 -2.82
C ARG A 61 10.91 6.08 -2.20
N ARG A 62 12.07 5.68 -2.72
CA ARG A 62 13.34 6.37 -2.45
C ARG A 62 13.90 6.83 -3.77
N ASN A 63 14.37 8.07 -3.80
CA ASN A 63 14.88 8.70 -5.00
C ASN A 63 16.21 9.37 -4.64
N LYS A 64 17.20 9.22 -5.52
CA LYS A 64 18.51 9.81 -5.36
C LYS A 64 18.49 11.33 -5.13
N PHE A 65 17.50 12.00 -5.69
CA PHE A 65 17.39 13.45 -5.70
C PHE A 65 16.38 13.98 -4.66
N THR A 66 15.54 13.11 -4.09
CA THR A 66 14.51 13.52 -3.11
C THR A 66 14.43 12.53 -1.97
N ARG A 67 14.21 13.00 -0.74
CA ARG A 67 14.04 12.12 0.42
C ARG A 67 12.97 11.05 0.19
N THR A 68 13.05 9.97 0.97
CA THR A 68 12.05 8.91 0.98
C THR A 68 10.66 9.51 1.05
N GLN A 69 9.73 9.02 0.23
CA GLN A 69 8.34 9.43 0.25
C GLN A 69 7.48 8.24 0.65
N VAL A 70 6.60 8.46 1.61
CA VAL A 70 5.61 7.47 2.03
C VAL A 70 4.24 8.10 1.92
N PHE A 71 3.34 7.40 1.24
CA PHE A 71 1.97 7.85 1.16
C PHE A 71 0.99 6.70 0.95
N MET A 72 -0.26 7.01 1.23
CA MET A 72 -1.38 6.10 1.11
C MET A 72 -2.48 6.73 0.26
N THR A 73 -3.04 5.96 -0.67
CA THR A 73 -4.11 6.41 -1.56
C THR A 73 -5.27 5.43 -1.54
N SER A 74 -6.48 5.95 -1.36
CA SER A 74 -7.75 5.26 -1.59
C SER A 74 -8.66 6.22 -2.39
N ARG A 75 -9.81 6.62 -1.85
CA ARG A 75 -10.55 7.81 -2.27
C ARG A 75 -9.97 9.11 -1.69
N THR A 76 -9.17 8.99 -0.64
CA THR A 76 -8.39 10.08 -0.04
C THR A 76 -6.91 9.83 -0.28
N GLN A 77 -6.12 10.90 -0.25
CA GLN A 77 -4.67 10.82 -0.34
C GLN A 77 -4.08 11.32 0.98
N LEU A 78 -3.23 10.50 1.58
CA LEU A 78 -2.49 10.84 2.79
C LEU A 78 -1.00 10.75 2.48
N PHE A 79 -0.31 11.86 2.65
CA PHE A 79 1.14 11.94 2.55
C PHE A 79 1.70 12.01 3.96
N VAL A 80 2.68 11.15 4.26
CA VAL A 80 3.40 11.23 5.53
C VAL A 80 4.41 12.37 5.40
N ASN A 81 4.38 13.32 6.35
CA ASN A 81 5.33 14.43 6.38
C ASN A 81 6.75 13.90 6.51
N GLU A 82 7.71 14.56 5.87
CA GLU A 82 9.11 14.11 5.85
C GLU A 82 9.69 13.84 7.24
N GLN A 83 9.33 14.67 8.23
CA GLN A 83 9.82 14.57 9.60
C GLN A 83 9.32 13.31 10.33
N ASP A 84 8.20 12.76 9.87
CA ASP A 84 7.51 11.63 10.50
C ASP A 84 7.78 10.31 9.78
N ILE A 85 8.47 10.32 8.64
CA ILE A 85 8.66 9.12 7.80
C ILE A 85 9.45 8.04 8.53
N ASP A 86 10.55 8.40 9.21
CA ASP A 86 11.37 7.41 9.93
C ASP A 86 10.58 6.79 11.08
N THR A 87 9.87 7.62 11.85
CA THR A 87 8.96 7.17 12.92
C THR A 87 7.87 6.26 12.37
N PHE A 88 7.23 6.65 11.26
CA PHE A 88 6.21 5.87 10.60
C PHE A 88 6.75 4.53 10.12
N LEU A 89 7.91 4.48 9.46
CA LEU A 89 8.50 3.24 8.96
C LEU A 89 8.90 2.32 10.12
N MET A 90 9.49 2.84 11.20
CA MET A 90 9.82 2.05 12.38
C MET A 90 8.58 1.46 13.04
N LEU A 91 7.50 2.24 13.17
CA LEU A 91 6.29 1.80 13.85
C LEU A 91 5.40 0.93 12.96
N ALA A 92 5.27 1.21 11.67
CA ALA A 92 4.33 0.55 10.78
C ALA A 92 4.90 -0.71 10.11
N MET A 93 6.21 -0.78 9.82
CA MET A 93 6.84 -1.93 9.15
C MET A 93 6.50 -3.29 9.79
N PRO A 94 6.57 -3.46 11.13
CA PRO A 94 6.22 -4.74 11.76
C PRO A 94 4.76 -5.15 11.49
N TYR A 95 3.84 -4.18 11.47
CA TYR A 95 2.41 -4.44 11.29
C TYR A 95 1.97 -4.50 9.82
N LEU A 96 2.77 -3.99 8.89
CA LEU A 96 2.47 -4.09 7.46
C LEU A 96 2.60 -5.54 6.97
N LEU A 97 3.50 -6.32 7.58
CA LEU A 97 3.67 -7.75 7.29
C LEU A 97 2.60 -8.62 7.99
N GLU A 98 2.07 -8.16 9.12
CA GLU A 98 0.99 -8.80 9.89
C GLU A 98 -0.16 -7.82 10.12
N LEU A 99 -0.93 -7.52 9.07
CA LEU A 99 -2.04 -6.57 9.18
C LEU A 99 -3.21 -7.19 9.98
N SER A 100 -3.11 -7.13 11.30
CA SER A 100 -4.15 -7.44 12.29
C SER A 100 -5.14 -6.27 12.43
N GLU A 101 -6.30 -6.54 13.03
CA GLU A 101 -7.39 -5.56 13.24
C GLU A 101 -6.94 -4.28 13.99
N PHE A 102 -5.87 -4.40 14.78
CA PHE A 102 -5.22 -3.29 15.48
C PHE A 102 -4.54 -2.29 14.52
N ALA A 103 -3.85 -2.76 13.50
CA ALA A 103 -3.17 -1.89 12.53
C ALA A 103 -4.15 -1.19 11.59
N ALA A 104 -5.28 -1.83 11.26
CA ALA A 104 -6.37 -1.19 10.53
C ALA A 104 -6.98 0.00 11.30
N ARG A 105 -7.07 -0.10 12.64
CA ARG A 105 -7.52 1.00 13.52
C ARG A 105 -6.54 2.17 13.56
N ILE A 106 -5.23 1.91 13.65
CA ILE A 106 -4.20 2.96 13.66
C ILE A 106 -4.24 3.79 12.36
N LEU A 107 -4.53 3.16 11.23
CA LEU A 107 -4.64 3.83 9.92
C LEU A 107 -5.99 4.52 9.68
N GLY A 108 -6.89 4.55 10.68
CA GLY A 108 -8.20 5.21 10.56
C GLY A 108 -9.15 4.50 9.58
N ILE A 109 -8.87 3.24 9.23
CA ILE A 109 -9.69 2.45 8.30
C ILE A 109 -10.80 1.78 9.12
N GLN A 110 -12.05 2.22 8.96
CA GLN A 110 -13.19 1.47 9.47
C GLN A 110 -13.41 0.22 8.62
N LEU A 111 -13.06 -0.94 9.16
CA LEU A 111 -13.46 -2.24 8.61
C LEU A 111 -14.95 -2.44 8.87
N SER A 112 -15.81 -1.93 7.98
CA SER A 112 -17.26 -2.09 8.13
C SER A 112 -17.72 -3.48 7.66
N LYS A 113 -18.23 -4.26 8.63
CA LYS A 113 -19.25 -5.31 8.55
C LYS A 113 -19.11 -6.37 7.46
N TYR A 114 -18.24 -7.35 7.67
CA TYR A 114 -18.56 -8.73 7.31
C TYR A 114 -18.37 -9.60 8.55
N SER A 115 -19.49 -9.89 9.22
CA SER A 115 -19.57 -10.95 10.23
C SER A 115 -19.17 -12.26 9.56
N PHE A 116 -17.98 -12.76 9.88
CA PHE A 116 -17.62 -14.13 9.54
C PHE A 116 -18.53 -15.06 10.36
N ASN A 117 -19.46 -15.71 9.65
CA ASN A 117 -20.31 -16.75 10.20
C ASN A 117 -19.39 -17.92 10.64
N GLN A 118 -19.12 -18.03 11.94
CA GLN A 118 -18.37 -19.14 12.55
C GLN A 118 -19.24 -20.40 12.68
N SER A 119 -19.75 -20.93 11.58
CA SER A 119 -20.61 -22.12 11.61
C SER A 119 -20.29 -23.11 10.50
N LEU A 120 -19.00 -23.43 10.34
CA LEU A 120 -18.55 -24.66 9.69
C LEU A 120 -17.20 -25.04 10.33
N VAL A 121 -17.22 -25.74 11.47
CA VAL A 121 -16.39 -26.91 11.82
C VAL A 121 -16.82 -27.35 13.23
N HIS A 122 -17.67 -28.35 13.31
CA HIS A 122 -17.66 -29.30 14.43
C HIS A 122 -17.85 -30.70 13.84
N LEU A 123 -16.71 -31.34 13.58
CA LEU A 123 -16.49 -32.73 13.97
C LEU A 123 -16.02 -32.71 15.43
#